data_AF-A0A939YVP2-F1
#
_entry.id   AF-A0A939YVP2-F1
#
_cell.length_a   1.000
_cell.length_b   1.000
_cell.length_c   1.000
_cell.angle_alpha   90.00
_cell.angle_beta   90.00
_cell.angle_gamma   90.00
#
_symmetry.space_group_name_H-M   'P 1'
#
loop_
_entity.id
_entity.type
_entity.pdbx_description
1 polymer ?
#
loop_
_entity_poly.entity_id
_entity_poly.type
_entity_poly.pdbx_seq_one_letter_code
_entity_poly.pdbx_strand_id
1 'polypeptide(L)'
;MNTNFNKRIAACALALLFALSLVPVSLFAARAETVTPYWTVPSGYNAHDYNALASFLEQANASGKKNGEWLSASYNVNDPTSWGTHHFTFTTGSNKRIAQIDISNHNGIVGSLDLSDCTSLTSCSIYTNKITALNVSGCTALVTLYCYDNKLTSIDVSTNTALGYFSCARNLISSIDVSHNRSLVIFNCSCNPLSAVDVSVNTSLTVLGVSGTGITELDVSHNTQLKDLYCKDNPLTELDLSHNSQLYLNHIGLTGDGTIGTELIATGNTNCVYAMPAEGAEFLGWYNQSGTRLSTEAAYTFYSGTPTTLIAHFTEAVPPALMGDVDFDGDVDITDALLTMRCAMGIITFTAEQIAVGDMDGSGAVNVTDAVMILRAAMGIG
;
A
#
# COMPACT_ATOMS: atom_id res chain seq x y z
N MET A 1 -13.39 -38.26 -54.69
CA MET A 1 -12.62 -37.25 -53.90
C MET A 1 -13.50 -36.80 -52.75
N ASN A 2 -13.32 -37.30 -51.52
CA ASN A 2 -14.01 -36.70 -50.37
C ASN A 2 -13.18 -36.67 -49.09
N THR A 3 -11.87 -36.65 -49.25
CA THR A 3 -10.89 -36.34 -48.20
C THR A 3 -10.82 -34.84 -47.85
N ASN A 4 -11.61 -33.99 -48.54
CA ASN A 4 -11.75 -32.55 -48.26
C ASN A 4 -13.01 -32.17 -47.45
N PHE A 5 -13.93 -33.12 -47.17
CA PHE A 5 -15.14 -32.84 -46.37
C PHE A 5 -14.87 -32.96 -44.86
N ASN A 6 -14.06 -33.94 -44.44
CA ASN A 6 -13.71 -34.12 -43.02
C ASN A 6 -12.67 -33.11 -42.48
N LYS A 7 -11.91 -32.42 -43.35
CA LYS A 7 -10.99 -31.35 -42.94
C LYS A 7 -11.67 -29.99 -42.74
N ARG A 8 -12.88 -29.77 -43.27
CA ARG A 8 -13.66 -28.54 -43.04
C ARG A 8 -14.59 -28.62 -41.81
N ILE A 9 -15.01 -29.82 -41.42
CA ILE A 9 -15.81 -30.02 -40.18
C ILE A 9 -14.93 -29.94 -38.93
N ALA A 10 -13.68 -30.42 -38.98
CA ALA A 10 -12.72 -30.27 -37.87
C ALA A 10 -12.25 -28.80 -37.69
N ALA A 11 -12.14 -28.02 -38.78
CA ALA A 11 -11.78 -26.61 -38.71
C ALA A 11 -12.93 -25.70 -38.22
N CYS A 12 -14.19 -26.06 -38.47
CA CYS A 12 -15.35 -25.35 -37.89
C CYS A 12 -15.64 -25.75 -36.42
N ALA A 13 -15.35 -27.00 -36.02
CA ALA A 13 -15.54 -27.44 -34.64
C ALA A 13 -14.48 -26.85 -33.67
N LEU A 14 -13.26 -26.58 -34.14
CA LEU A 14 -12.21 -25.96 -33.31
C LEU A 14 -12.33 -24.42 -33.23
N ALA A 15 -12.90 -23.77 -34.24
CA ALA A 15 -13.19 -22.33 -34.22
C ALA A 15 -14.42 -21.97 -33.36
N LEU A 16 -15.37 -22.89 -33.17
CA LEU A 16 -16.49 -22.74 -32.22
C LEU A 16 -16.09 -23.02 -30.76
N LEU A 17 -15.00 -23.73 -30.52
CA LEU A 17 -14.43 -23.96 -29.18
C LEU A 17 -13.56 -22.79 -28.68
N PHE A 18 -13.07 -21.92 -29.57
CA PHE A 18 -12.30 -20.72 -29.23
C PHE A 18 -13.10 -19.40 -29.28
N ALA A 19 -14.34 -19.41 -29.77
CA ALA A 19 -15.24 -18.24 -29.75
C ALA A 19 -16.21 -18.20 -28.56
N LEU A 20 -16.14 -19.18 -27.65
CA LEU A 20 -16.95 -19.26 -26.43
C LEU A 20 -16.14 -19.00 -25.14
N SER A 21 -14.86 -18.59 -25.24
CA SER A 21 -13.99 -18.29 -24.09
C SER A 21 -13.85 -16.79 -23.78
N LEU A 22 -14.65 -15.91 -24.40
CA LEU A 22 -14.59 -14.45 -24.19
C LEU A 22 -15.96 -13.82 -23.86
N VAL A 23 -16.85 -14.58 -23.23
CA VAL A 23 -17.88 -13.97 -22.38
C VAL A 23 -17.35 -14.12 -20.96
N PRO A 24 -17.18 -13.04 -20.17
CA PRO A 24 -16.89 -13.22 -18.76
C PRO A 24 -18.00 -14.14 -18.24
N VAL A 25 -17.61 -15.27 -17.65
CA VAL A 25 -18.52 -16.09 -16.86
C VAL A 25 -19.03 -15.14 -15.79
N SER A 26 -20.16 -14.49 -16.11
CA SER A 26 -21.08 -13.99 -15.14
C SER A 26 -21.44 -15.26 -14.41
N LEU A 27 -20.78 -15.46 -13.28
CA LEU A 27 -21.19 -16.44 -12.31
C LEU A 27 -22.59 -15.98 -11.93
N PHE A 28 -23.60 -16.41 -12.69
CA PHE A 28 -24.92 -16.65 -12.16
C PHE A 28 -24.70 -17.75 -11.14
N ALA A 29 -24.16 -17.38 -9.97
CA ALA A 29 -24.65 -17.93 -8.74
C ALA A 29 -26.15 -17.76 -8.88
N ALA A 30 -26.84 -18.88 -9.12
CA ALA A 30 -28.25 -18.97 -8.87
C ALA A 30 -28.48 -18.19 -7.57
N ARG A 31 -29.36 -17.19 -7.63
CA ARG A 31 -29.85 -16.52 -6.44
C ARG A 31 -30.51 -17.61 -5.61
N ALA A 32 -29.69 -18.32 -4.82
CA ALA A 32 -30.13 -18.79 -3.54
C ALA A 32 -30.68 -17.52 -2.92
N GLU A 33 -31.99 -17.44 -2.85
CA GLU A 33 -32.62 -16.57 -1.87
C GLU A 33 -32.06 -17.08 -0.55
N THR A 34 -30.91 -16.53 -0.16
CA THR A 34 -30.45 -16.57 1.20
C THR A 34 -31.60 -15.94 1.94
N VAL A 35 -32.42 -16.78 2.56
CA VAL A 35 -33.34 -16.36 3.61
C VAL A 35 -32.43 -15.61 4.57
N THR A 36 -32.42 -14.29 4.48
CA THR A 36 -31.72 -13.46 5.45
C THR A 36 -32.30 -13.87 6.79
N PRO A 37 -31.48 -14.32 7.76
CA PRO A 37 -32.01 -14.54 9.10
C PRO A 37 -32.55 -13.18 9.54
N TYR A 38 -33.88 -13.04 9.50
CA TYR A 38 -34.53 -11.86 10.02
C TYR A 38 -34.38 -11.96 11.54
N TRP A 39 -33.33 -11.33 12.05
CA TRP A 39 -33.17 -11.12 13.48
C TRP A 39 -34.39 -10.37 13.99
N THR A 40 -34.88 -10.73 15.16
CA THR A 40 -35.99 -10.00 15.76
C THR A 40 -35.47 -8.63 16.17
N VAL A 41 -35.76 -7.61 15.35
CA VAL A 41 -35.33 -6.23 15.61
C VAL A 41 -36.03 -5.74 16.89
N PRO A 42 -35.30 -5.40 17.96
CA PRO A 42 -35.90 -4.92 19.19
C PRO A 42 -36.66 -3.62 18.96
N SER A 43 -37.75 -3.43 19.70
CA SER A 43 -38.60 -2.25 19.55
C SER A 43 -37.80 -0.95 19.69
N GLY A 44 -38.03 -0.03 18.76
CA GLY A 44 -37.39 1.27 18.71
C GLY A 44 -36.04 1.31 17.98
N TYR A 45 -35.47 0.19 17.51
CA TYR A 45 -34.26 0.19 16.70
C TYR A 45 -34.58 0.26 15.21
N ASN A 46 -33.71 0.92 14.46
CA ASN A 46 -33.80 0.90 13.01
C ASN A 46 -33.42 -0.47 12.46
N ALA A 47 -34.32 -1.06 11.67
CA ALA A 47 -34.14 -2.42 11.16
C ALA A 47 -32.91 -2.57 10.26
N HIS A 48 -32.57 -1.55 9.46
CA HIS A 48 -31.42 -1.59 8.56
C HIS A 48 -30.11 -1.63 9.35
N ASP A 49 -29.86 -0.62 10.19
CA ASP A 49 -28.65 -0.53 11.02
C ASP A 49 -28.51 -1.76 11.93
N TYR A 50 -29.62 -2.22 12.50
CA TYR A 50 -29.62 -3.39 13.37
C TYR A 50 -29.22 -4.66 12.63
N ASN A 51 -29.82 -4.92 11.46
CA ASN A 51 -29.53 -6.12 10.68
C ASN A 51 -28.10 -6.10 10.12
N ALA A 52 -27.59 -4.93 9.74
CA ALA A 52 -26.19 -4.74 9.37
C ALA A 52 -25.24 -5.19 10.50
N LEU A 53 -25.45 -4.65 11.71
CA LEU A 53 -24.64 -5.01 12.89
C LEU A 53 -24.82 -6.47 13.30
N ALA A 54 -26.04 -6.96 13.41
CA ALA A 54 -26.34 -8.34 13.80
C ALA A 54 -25.72 -9.35 12.84
N SER A 55 -25.81 -9.11 11.52
CA SER A 55 -25.18 -9.97 10.51
C SER A 55 -23.67 -9.97 10.65
N PHE A 56 -23.05 -8.83 10.94
CA PHE A 56 -21.62 -8.75 11.19
C PHE A 56 -21.18 -9.46 12.48
N LEU A 57 -21.92 -9.28 13.57
CA LEU A 57 -21.61 -9.85 14.88
C LEU A 57 -21.72 -11.39 14.87
N GLU A 58 -22.51 -11.96 13.97
CA GLU A 58 -22.68 -13.39 13.79
C GLU A 58 -21.66 -14.05 12.85
N GLN A 59 -20.84 -13.27 12.15
CA GLN A 59 -19.69 -13.81 11.41
C GLN A 59 -18.68 -14.39 12.39
N ALA A 60 -18.06 -15.52 12.03
CA ALA A 60 -17.13 -16.25 12.87
C ALA A 60 -15.77 -16.41 12.19
N ASN A 61 -14.72 -16.40 13.00
CA ASN A 61 -13.37 -16.69 12.55
C ASN A 61 -13.16 -18.19 12.32
N ALA A 62 -11.95 -18.58 11.91
CA ALA A 62 -11.60 -19.98 11.64
C ALA A 62 -11.76 -20.92 12.86
N SER A 63 -11.79 -20.40 14.09
CA SER A 63 -12.04 -21.19 15.30
C SER A 63 -13.53 -21.28 15.68
N GLY A 64 -14.42 -20.72 14.86
CA GLY A 64 -15.87 -20.68 15.12
C GLY A 64 -16.30 -19.63 16.13
N LYS A 65 -15.39 -18.80 16.65
CA LYS A 65 -15.73 -17.71 17.58
C LYS A 65 -16.35 -16.56 16.79
N LYS A 66 -17.58 -16.18 17.15
CA LYS A 66 -18.33 -15.09 16.52
C LYS A 66 -17.77 -13.73 16.90
N ASN A 67 -17.92 -12.75 16.03
CA ASN A 67 -17.51 -11.37 16.26
C ASN A 67 -18.13 -10.80 17.55
N GLY A 68 -19.41 -11.06 17.83
CA GLY A 68 -20.07 -10.64 19.07
C GLY A 68 -19.45 -11.22 20.35
N GLU A 69 -18.92 -12.44 20.30
CA GLU A 69 -18.25 -13.09 21.43
C GLU A 69 -16.85 -12.50 21.72
N TRP A 70 -16.31 -11.67 20.82
CA TRP A 70 -15.13 -10.85 21.09
C TRP A 70 -15.46 -9.59 21.89
N LEU A 71 -16.69 -9.07 21.72
CA LEU A 71 -17.13 -7.85 22.36
C LEU A 71 -17.66 -8.10 23.78
N SER A 72 -18.37 -9.21 23.97
CA SER A 72 -19.00 -9.52 25.25
C SER A 72 -19.15 -11.03 25.49
N ALA A 73 -18.84 -11.46 26.72
CA ALA A 73 -19.07 -12.84 27.15
C ALA A 73 -20.58 -13.17 27.30
N SER A 74 -21.43 -12.16 27.46
CA SER A 74 -22.89 -12.32 27.52
C SER A 74 -23.57 -12.07 26.18
N TYR A 75 -22.81 -12.02 25.08
CA TYR A 75 -23.31 -11.66 23.75
C TYR A 75 -24.54 -12.49 23.35
N ASN A 76 -25.59 -11.76 22.98
CA ASN A 76 -26.81 -12.25 22.38
C ASN A 76 -27.20 -11.32 21.22
N VAL A 77 -27.22 -11.86 20.01
CA VAL A 77 -27.58 -11.12 18.79
C VAL A 77 -28.95 -10.45 18.85
N ASN A 78 -29.90 -10.95 19.65
CA ASN A 78 -31.25 -10.39 19.77
C ASN A 78 -31.37 -9.33 20.89
N ASP A 79 -30.29 -9.07 21.63
CA ASP A 79 -30.25 -8.10 22.71
C ASP A 79 -29.05 -7.16 22.53
N PRO A 80 -29.21 -5.99 21.89
CA PRO A 80 -28.12 -5.04 21.69
C PRO A 80 -27.53 -4.49 22.99
N THR A 81 -28.19 -4.64 24.15
CA THR A 81 -27.57 -4.30 25.45
C THR A 81 -26.50 -5.30 25.88
N SER A 82 -26.49 -6.49 25.26
CA SER A 82 -25.50 -7.55 25.51
C SER A 82 -24.25 -7.44 24.64
N TRP A 83 -24.23 -6.54 23.64
CA TRP A 83 -23.12 -6.38 22.67
C TRP A 83 -21.88 -5.68 23.24
N GLY A 84 -21.83 -5.54 24.56
CA GLY A 84 -20.75 -4.90 25.32
C GLY A 84 -20.93 -3.40 25.47
N THR A 85 -20.32 -2.85 26.52
CA THR A 85 -20.44 -1.43 26.87
C THR A 85 -19.57 -0.58 25.95
N HIS A 86 -20.11 0.53 25.44
CA HIS A 86 -19.41 1.53 24.63
C HIS A 86 -19.02 1.12 23.20
N HIS A 87 -19.28 -0.12 22.76
CA HIS A 87 -18.99 -0.53 21.38
C HIS A 87 -19.96 0.09 20.36
N PHE A 88 -21.22 0.26 20.74
CA PHE A 88 -22.27 0.79 19.87
C PHE A 88 -23.05 1.86 20.60
N THR A 89 -23.04 3.08 20.06
CA THR A 89 -23.88 4.19 20.54
C THR A 89 -24.97 4.46 19.53
N PHE A 90 -26.23 4.36 19.95
CA PHE A 90 -27.38 4.66 19.08
C PHE A 90 -27.97 6.04 19.40
N THR A 91 -28.63 6.65 18.42
CA THR A 91 -29.42 7.86 18.63
C THR A 91 -30.58 7.61 19.61
N THR A 92 -31.11 8.69 20.19
CA THR A 92 -32.30 8.62 21.05
C THR A 92 -33.59 8.66 20.22
N GLY A 93 -34.71 8.28 20.83
CA GLY A 93 -36.03 8.29 20.17
C GLY A 93 -36.55 6.91 19.78
N SER A 94 -37.57 6.89 18.92
CA SER A 94 -38.34 5.69 18.54
C SER A 94 -37.80 4.96 17.30
N ASN A 95 -36.75 5.48 16.66
CA ASN A 95 -36.07 4.84 15.52
C ASN A 95 -34.55 5.05 15.70
N LYS A 96 -33.98 4.38 16.70
CA LYS A 96 -32.59 4.44 17.09
C LYS A 96 -31.71 3.97 15.93
N ARG A 97 -30.93 4.91 15.37
CA ARG A 97 -29.92 4.67 14.34
C ARG A 97 -28.56 4.51 15.01
N ILE A 98 -27.64 3.78 14.41
CA ILE A 98 -26.27 3.73 14.89
C ILE A 98 -25.60 5.10 14.69
N ALA A 99 -25.01 5.64 15.75
CA ALA A 99 -24.38 6.96 15.76
C ALA A 99 -22.86 6.87 15.91
N GLN A 100 -22.36 5.90 16.68
CA GLN A 100 -20.93 5.64 16.84
C GLN A 100 -20.66 4.14 17.01
N ILE A 101 -19.54 3.69 16.44
CA ILE A 101 -19.03 2.32 16.57
C ILE A 101 -17.58 2.41 17.06
N ASP A 102 -17.26 1.64 18.10
CA ASP A 102 -15.90 1.36 18.52
C ASP A 102 -15.73 -0.12 18.87
N ILE A 103 -15.23 -0.90 17.91
CA ILE A 103 -14.93 -2.33 18.07
C ILE A 103 -13.44 -2.58 17.82
N SER A 104 -12.60 -1.63 18.23
CA SER A 104 -11.16 -1.67 18.02
C SER A 104 -10.41 -2.60 19.00
N ASN A 105 -9.19 -3.03 18.63
CA ASN A 105 -8.24 -3.75 19.49
C ASN A 105 -8.66 -5.15 19.94
N HIS A 106 -9.53 -5.84 19.19
CA HIS A 106 -9.91 -7.21 19.52
C HIS A 106 -9.03 -8.27 18.82
N ASN A 107 -8.24 -7.91 17.80
CA ASN A 107 -7.33 -8.79 17.02
C ASN A 107 -7.98 -10.00 16.32
N GLY A 108 -9.26 -10.27 16.59
CA GLY A 108 -9.95 -11.50 16.18
C GLY A 108 -11.28 -11.28 15.50
N ILE A 109 -11.75 -10.03 15.40
CA ILE A 109 -12.95 -9.67 14.62
C ILE A 109 -12.61 -9.77 13.13
N VAL A 110 -13.43 -10.48 12.38
CA VAL A 110 -13.19 -10.85 10.98
C VAL A 110 -14.35 -10.46 10.07
N GLY A 111 -14.12 -10.57 8.76
CA GLY A 111 -15.18 -10.59 7.75
C GLY A 111 -15.55 -9.20 7.23
N SER A 112 -16.80 -9.03 6.80
CA SER A 112 -17.28 -7.84 6.10
C SER A 112 -18.30 -7.07 6.93
N LEU A 113 -18.04 -5.79 7.19
CA LEU A 113 -18.95 -4.89 7.88
C LEU A 113 -19.61 -3.95 6.87
N ASP A 114 -20.92 -4.11 6.67
CA ASP A 114 -21.70 -3.23 5.80
C ASP A 114 -22.47 -2.21 6.65
N LEU A 115 -22.03 -0.96 6.62
CA LEU A 115 -22.67 0.18 7.28
C LEU A 115 -23.36 1.10 6.27
N SER A 116 -23.58 0.64 5.04
CA SER A 116 -24.24 1.46 4.03
C SER A 116 -25.51 2.11 4.57
N ASP A 117 -25.79 3.35 4.18
CA ASP A 117 -26.96 4.12 4.59
C ASP A 117 -27.15 4.27 6.11
N CYS A 118 -26.15 4.01 6.96
CA CYS A 118 -26.17 4.37 8.39
C CYS A 118 -26.05 5.88 8.57
N THR A 119 -27.08 6.64 8.16
CA THR A 119 -27.04 8.10 7.98
C THR A 119 -26.78 8.91 9.24
N SER A 120 -26.93 8.31 10.43
CA SER A 120 -26.62 8.96 11.72
C SER A 120 -25.21 8.65 12.23
N LEU A 121 -24.46 7.79 11.53
CA LEU A 121 -23.11 7.40 11.94
C LEU A 121 -22.15 8.57 11.79
N THR A 122 -21.55 8.99 12.90
CA THR A 122 -20.61 10.11 12.99
C THR A 122 -19.18 9.66 13.24
N SER A 123 -18.99 8.49 13.88
CA SER A 123 -17.68 7.94 14.21
C SER A 123 -17.67 6.43 14.05
N CYS A 124 -16.65 5.90 13.37
CA CYS A 124 -16.44 4.46 13.20
C CYS A 124 -14.96 4.11 13.47
N SER A 125 -14.71 3.38 14.55
CA SER A 125 -13.41 2.88 14.97
C SER A 125 -13.43 1.35 14.97
N ILE A 126 -12.68 0.73 14.07
CA ILE A 126 -12.63 -0.73 13.90
C ILE A 126 -11.19 -1.26 13.83
N TYR A 127 -10.22 -0.45 14.23
CA TYR A 127 -8.79 -0.70 14.03
C TYR A 127 -8.24 -1.87 14.87
N THR A 128 -7.10 -2.42 14.46
CA THR A 128 -6.44 -3.58 15.13
C THR A 128 -7.34 -4.81 15.16
N ASN A 129 -7.74 -5.27 13.96
CA ASN A 129 -8.61 -6.42 13.74
C ASN A 129 -8.22 -7.18 12.45
N LYS A 130 -9.10 -8.03 11.94
CA LYS A 130 -8.92 -8.84 10.72
C LYS A 130 -10.08 -8.66 9.74
N ILE A 131 -10.69 -7.48 9.73
CA ILE A 131 -11.80 -7.13 8.84
C ILE A 131 -11.27 -7.03 7.41
N THR A 132 -11.97 -7.67 6.47
CA THR A 132 -11.56 -7.77 5.06
C THR A 132 -12.32 -6.82 4.15
N ALA A 133 -13.49 -6.35 4.57
CA ALA A 133 -14.28 -5.38 3.82
C ALA A 133 -15.08 -4.47 4.77
N LEU A 134 -15.17 -3.20 4.38
CA LEU A 134 -15.95 -2.17 5.06
C LEU A 134 -16.71 -1.36 4.01
N ASN A 135 -18.03 -1.27 4.15
CA ASN A 135 -18.87 -0.39 3.33
C ASN A 135 -19.42 0.74 4.22
N VAL A 136 -19.10 1.99 3.88
CA VAL A 136 -19.59 3.20 4.57
C VAL A 136 -20.35 4.14 3.63
N SER A 137 -20.77 3.64 2.47
CA SER A 137 -21.55 4.42 1.50
C SER A 137 -22.83 4.97 2.13
N GLY A 138 -23.19 6.23 1.86
CA GLY A 138 -24.39 6.83 2.43
C GLY A 138 -24.29 7.23 3.91
N CYS A 139 -23.16 6.97 4.60
CA CYS A 139 -22.87 7.53 5.92
C CYS A 139 -22.45 9.01 5.80
N THR A 140 -23.35 9.87 5.34
CA THR A 140 -23.04 11.28 5.02
C THR A 140 -22.70 12.13 6.23
N ALA A 141 -23.05 11.67 7.45
CA ALA A 141 -22.71 12.32 8.71
C ALA A 141 -21.35 11.87 9.29
N LEU A 142 -20.64 10.95 8.62
CA LEU A 142 -19.40 10.36 9.14
C LEU A 142 -18.27 11.39 9.15
N VAL A 143 -17.79 11.72 10.35
CA VAL A 143 -16.70 12.68 10.58
C VAL A 143 -15.37 11.96 10.85
N THR A 144 -15.43 10.82 11.55
CA THR A 144 -14.26 10.05 11.97
C THR A 144 -14.34 8.61 11.47
N LEU A 145 -13.32 8.17 10.74
CA LEU A 145 -13.16 6.79 10.30
C LEU A 145 -11.74 6.28 10.60
N TYR A 146 -11.63 5.35 11.54
CA TYR A 146 -10.39 4.67 11.89
C TYR A 146 -10.52 3.17 11.64
N CYS A 147 -9.96 2.71 10.52
CA CYS A 147 -9.98 1.31 10.08
C CYS A 147 -8.57 0.73 9.86
N TYR A 148 -7.56 1.36 10.46
CA TYR A 148 -6.17 0.91 10.33
C TYR A 148 -5.90 -0.46 10.97
N ASP A 149 -4.81 -1.10 10.57
CA ASP A 149 -4.38 -2.43 11.04
C ASP A 149 -5.50 -3.49 10.89
N ASN A 150 -5.92 -3.68 9.64
CA ASN A 150 -6.93 -4.65 9.22
C ASN A 150 -6.43 -5.40 7.96
N LYS A 151 -7.36 -5.99 7.19
CA LYS A 151 -7.09 -6.71 5.93
C LYS A 151 -7.92 -6.14 4.78
N LEU A 152 -8.25 -4.84 4.82
CA LEU A 152 -9.02 -4.18 3.77
C LEU A 152 -8.19 -4.13 2.49
N THR A 153 -8.79 -4.50 1.36
CA THR A 153 -8.18 -4.40 0.03
C THR A 153 -8.67 -3.16 -0.74
N SER A 154 -9.78 -2.58 -0.30
CA SER A 154 -10.37 -1.35 -0.84
C SER A 154 -11.21 -0.67 0.23
N ILE A 155 -11.43 0.64 0.06
CA ILE A 155 -12.36 1.42 0.86
C ILE A 155 -12.86 2.58 -0.01
N ASP A 156 -14.18 2.71 -0.13
CA ASP A 156 -14.82 3.82 -0.82
C ASP A 156 -15.35 4.82 0.21
N VAL A 157 -14.81 6.05 0.17
CA VAL A 157 -15.20 7.16 1.04
C VAL A 157 -15.85 8.32 0.27
N SER A 158 -16.21 8.12 -1.00
CA SER A 158 -16.69 9.16 -1.93
C SER A 158 -17.96 9.86 -1.45
N THR A 159 -18.82 9.16 -0.71
CA THR A 159 -20.07 9.72 -0.16
C THR A 159 -19.92 10.35 1.22
N ASN A 160 -18.78 10.13 1.90
CA ASN A 160 -18.53 10.60 3.27
C ASN A 160 -17.92 12.01 3.27
N THR A 161 -18.62 12.96 2.64
CA THR A 161 -18.16 14.34 2.41
C THR A 161 -17.88 15.14 3.70
N ALA A 162 -18.41 14.69 4.84
CA ALA A 162 -18.16 15.26 6.16
C ALA A 162 -16.88 14.74 6.85
N LEU A 163 -16.15 13.78 6.27
CA LEU A 163 -14.95 13.21 6.89
C LEU A 163 -13.90 14.29 7.18
N GLY A 164 -13.54 14.40 8.45
CA GLY A 164 -12.43 15.23 8.94
C GLY A 164 -11.22 14.40 9.37
N TYR A 165 -11.45 13.17 9.84
CA TYR A 165 -10.41 12.29 10.37
C TYR A 165 -10.51 10.92 9.71
N PHE A 166 -9.50 10.57 8.93
CA PHE A 166 -9.48 9.29 8.23
C PHE A 166 -8.12 8.59 8.36
N SER A 167 -8.13 7.39 8.93
CA SER A 167 -6.94 6.53 8.97
C SER A 167 -7.28 5.13 8.50
N CYS A 168 -6.66 4.71 7.40
CA CYS A 168 -6.73 3.38 6.82
C CYS A 168 -5.35 2.69 6.77
N ALA A 169 -4.38 3.19 7.54
CA ALA A 169 -3.02 2.68 7.57
C ALA A 169 -2.93 1.16 7.84
N ARG A 170 -1.85 0.51 7.41
CA ARG A 170 -1.60 -0.93 7.63
C ARG A 170 -2.77 -1.81 7.15
N ASN A 171 -3.14 -1.64 5.90
CA ASN A 171 -4.09 -2.49 5.19
C ASN A 171 -3.44 -3.03 3.89
N LEU A 172 -4.25 -3.52 2.96
CA LEU A 172 -3.81 -4.04 1.65
C LEU A 172 -4.43 -3.21 0.51
N ILE A 173 -4.68 -1.92 0.75
CA ILE A 173 -5.34 -1.02 -0.20
C ILE A 173 -4.34 -0.62 -1.28
N SER A 174 -4.68 -0.82 -2.55
CA SER A 174 -3.82 -0.49 -3.69
C SER A 174 -4.11 0.84 -4.37
N SER A 175 -5.30 1.42 -4.10
CA SER A 175 -5.71 2.73 -4.57
C SER A 175 -6.65 3.38 -3.56
N ILE A 176 -6.55 4.69 -3.40
CA ILE A 176 -7.38 5.46 -2.49
C ILE A 176 -7.78 6.78 -3.15
N ASP A 177 -9.08 7.07 -3.15
CA ASP A 177 -9.64 8.33 -3.65
C ASP A 177 -10.22 9.13 -2.48
N VAL A 178 -9.64 10.30 -2.23
CA VAL A 178 -10.09 11.26 -1.20
C VAL A 178 -10.58 12.58 -1.82
N SER A 179 -10.84 12.61 -3.13
CA SER A 179 -11.21 13.81 -3.88
C SER A 179 -12.55 14.44 -3.48
N HIS A 180 -13.40 13.67 -2.79
CA HIS A 180 -14.70 14.10 -2.30
C HIS A 180 -14.66 14.56 -0.82
N ASN A 181 -13.54 14.36 -0.13
CA ASN A 181 -13.41 14.59 1.31
C ASN A 181 -12.65 15.90 1.60
N ARG A 182 -13.16 17.02 1.07
CA ARG A 182 -12.54 18.36 1.18
C ARG A 182 -12.37 18.86 2.62
N SER A 183 -13.12 18.28 3.55
CA SER A 183 -13.09 18.60 4.98
C SER A 183 -11.99 17.86 5.75
N LEU A 184 -11.20 17.00 5.10
CA LEU A 184 -10.14 16.22 5.76
C LEU A 184 -9.11 17.14 6.42
N VAL A 185 -8.88 16.90 7.71
CA VAL A 185 -7.88 17.55 8.56
C VAL A 185 -6.73 16.59 8.85
N ILE A 186 -7.04 15.31 9.06
CA ILE A 186 -6.07 14.24 9.27
C ILE A 186 -6.34 13.13 8.27
N PHE A 187 -5.32 12.78 7.49
CA PHE A 187 -5.36 11.63 6.60
C PHE A 187 -4.11 10.78 6.78
N ASN A 188 -4.31 9.49 7.04
CA ASN A 188 -3.22 8.52 7.15
C ASN A 188 -3.54 7.24 6.39
N CYS A 189 -2.80 6.99 5.32
CA CYS A 189 -2.86 5.78 4.51
C CYS A 189 -1.55 4.98 4.53
N SER A 190 -0.64 5.28 5.47
CA SER A 190 0.68 4.63 5.61
C SER A 190 0.61 3.10 5.59
N CYS A 191 1.64 2.44 5.10
CA CYS A 191 1.75 0.98 5.05
C CYS A 191 0.58 0.33 4.29
N ASN A 192 0.27 0.85 3.11
CA ASN A 192 -0.62 0.27 2.10
C ASN A 192 0.13 0.25 0.77
N PRO A 193 0.00 -0.77 -0.09
CA PRO A 193 0.72 -0.84 -1.37
C PRO A 193 0.14 0.12 -2.42
N LEU A 194 0.26 1.42 -2.20
CA LEU A 194 -0.20 2.49 -3.10
C LEU A 194 0.91 2.85 -4.11
N SER A 195 0.52 3.25 -5.32
CA SER A 195 1.47 3.80 -6.31
C SER A 195 1.42 5.32 -6.39
N ALA A 196 0.31 5.93 -5.99
CA ALA A 196 0.10 7.37 -5.98
C ALA A 196 -0.91 7.75 -4.89
N VAL A 197 -0.84 9.01 -4.44
CA VAL A 197 -1.80 9.63 -3.51
C VAL A 197 -2.03 11.07 -3.96
N ASP A 198 -3.26 11.40 -4.34
CA ASP A 198 -3.67 12.77 -4.67
C ASP A 198 -4.39 13.40 -3.47
N VAL A 199 -3.80 14.47 -2.93
CA VAL A 199 -4.35 15.28 -1.82
C VAL A 199 -4.58 16.74 -2.22
N SER A 200 -4.55 17.05 -3.52
CA SER A 200 -4.61 18.42 -4.06
C SER A 200 -5.87 19.19 -3.65
N VAL A 201 -6.98 18.50 -3.44
CA VAL A 201 -8.26 19.09 -3.04
C VAL A 201 -8.47 19.14 -1.51
N ASN A 202 -7.62 18.48 -0.73
CA ASN A 202 -7.75 18.39 0.72
C ASN A 202 -6.99 19.53 1.39
N THR A 203 -7.32 20.77 1.03
CA THR A 203 -6.61 22.00 1.46
C THR A 203 -6.68 22.28 2.96
N SER A 204 -7.53 21.53 3.69
CA SER A 204 -7.69 21.60 5.15
C SER A 204 -6.74 20.66 5.92
N LEU A 205 -5.94 19.84 5.22
CA LEU A 205 -5.03 18.89 5.86
C LEU A 205 -4.02 19.61 6.74
N THR A 206 -3.93 19.14 7.99
CA THR A 206 -2.89 19.51 8.95
C THR A 206 -1.94 18.34 9.24
N VAL A 207 -2.38 17.11 9.04
CA VAL A 207 -1.57 15.90 9.25
C VAL A 207 -1.73 14.97 8.05
N LEU A 208 -0.62 14.58 7.44
CA LEU A 208 -0.58 13.61 6.34
C LEU A 208 0.41 12.49 6.65
N GLY A 209 -0.06 11.25 6.59
CA GLY A 209 0.76 10.04 6.70
C GLY A 209 0.67 9.17 5.46
N VAL A 210 1.76 9.07 4.72
CA VAL A 210 1.92 8.24 3.50
C VAL A 210 3.16 7.35 3.57
N SER A 211 3.70 7.11 4.78
CA SER A 211 4.93 6.32 4.95
C SER A 211 4.75 4.88 4.48
N GLY A 212 5.74 4.30 3.80
CA GLY A 212 5.69 2.89 3.39
C GLY A 212 4.55 2.60 2.42
N THR A 213 4.21 3.54 1.54
CA THR A 213 3.11 3.36 0.59
C THR A 213 3.60 2.86 -0.77
N GLY A 214 4.79 3.25 -1.20
CA GLY A 214 5.34 2.93 -2.53
C GLY A 214 5.25 4.08 -3.53
N ILE A 215 4.83 5.26 -3.09
CA ILE A 215 4.75 6.46 -3.94
C ILE A 215 6.15 6.93 -4.37
N THR A 216 6.29 7.30 -5.65
CA THR A 216 7.52 7.86 -6.21
C THR A 216 7.55 9.38 -6.23
N GLU A 217 6.38 10.00 -6.05
CA GLU A 217 6.19 11.44 -6.00
C GLU A 217 5.13 11.80 -4.95
N LEU A 218 5.22 13.02 -4.43
CA LEU A 218 4.26 13.56 -3.48
C LEU A 218 4.12 15.08 -3.70
N ASP A 219 2.97 15.51 -4.20
CA ASP A 219 2.62 16.92 -4.30
C ASP A 219 1.77 17.33 -3.08
N VAL A 220 2.31 18.24 -2.27
CA VAL A 220 1.64 18.85 -1.11
C VAL A 220 1.52 20.37 -1.23
N SER A 221 1.71 20.93 -2.43
CA SER A 221 1.71 22.37 -2.70
C SER A 221 0.39 23.07 -2.33
N HIS A 222 -0.72 22.33 -2.40
CA HIS A 222 -2.06 22.83 -2.07
C HIS A 222 -2.42 22.67 -0.58
N ASN A 223 -1.65 21.88 0.17
CA ASN A 223 -1.90 21.58 1.59
C ASN A 223 -1.11 22.53 2.49
N THR A 224 -1.28 23.83 2.28
CA THR A 224 -0.55 24.92 2.96
C THR A 224 -0.72 24.95 4.48
N GLN A 225 -1.69 24.22 5.01
CA GLN A 225 -1.97 24.07 6.44
C GLN A 225 -1.27 22.86 7.10
N LEU A 226 -0.50 22.07 6.35
CA LEU A 226 0.22 20.91 6.87
C LEU A 226 1.19 21.29 7.98
N LYS A 227 1.07 20.61 9.11
CA LYS A 227 1.87 20.75 10.32
C LYS A 227 2.70 19.52 10.60
N ASP A 228 2.13 18.35 10.28
CA ASP A 228 2.80 17.07 10.45
C ASP A 228 2.78 16.31 9.13
N LEU A 229 3.95 15.82 8.71
CA LEU A 229 4.12 15.04 7.47
C LEU A 229 4.98 13.82 7.76
N TYR A 230 4.43 12.65 7.46
CA TYR A 230 5.12 11.36 7.54
C TYR A 230 5.14 10.73 6.15
N CYS A 231 6.31 10.71 5.50
CA CYS A 231 6.46 10.16 4.15
C CYS A 231 7.70 9.29 3.98
N LYS A 232 8.27 8.78 5.07
CA LYS A 232 9.42 7.87 5.03
C LYS A 232 9.09 6.52 4.38
N ASP A 233 10.13 5.74 4.08
CA ASP A 233 10.01 4.39 3.49
C ASP A 233 9.24 4.41 2.15
N ASN A 234 9.48 5.43 1.32
CA ASN A 234 8.96 5.51 -0.04
C ASN A 234 10.13 5.70 -1.02
N PRO A 235 9.97 5.34 -2.31
CA PRO A 235 10.94 5.62 -3.36
C PRO A 235 10.92 7.11 -3.81
N LEU A 236 10.83 8.04 -2.86
CA LEU A 236 10.88 9.48 -3.14
C LEU A 236 12.34 9.89 -3.37
N THR A 237 12.57 10.68 -4.42
CA THR A 237 13.88 11.28 -4.71
C THR A 237 13.91 12.79 -4.45
N GLU A 238 12.74 13.42 -4.46
CA GLU A 238 12.56 14.85 -4.27
C GLU A 238 11.23 15.12 -3.56
N LEU A 239 11.20 16.17 -2.75
CA LEU A 239 10.00 16.68 -2.12
C LEU A 239 10.13 18.19 -1.90
N ASP A 240 9.27 18.95 -2.58
CA ASP A 240 9.11 20.39 -2.40
C ASP A 240 8.10 20.68 -1.29
N LEU A 241 8.53 21.42 -0.27
CA LEU A 241 7.75 21.85 0.89
C LEU A 241 7.70 23.38 1.01
N SER A 242 8.10 24.11 -0.03
CA SER A 242 8.17 25.58 -0.04
C SER A 242 6.83 26.26 0.20
N HIS A 243 5.72 25.55 -0.05
CA HIS A 243 4.35 26.01 0.18
C HIS A 243 3.80 25.63 1.57
N ASN A 244 4.55 24.83 2.35
CA ASN A 244 4.13 24.27 3.63
C ASN A 244 4.90 24.92 4.79
N SER A 245 4.74 26.24 4.92
CA SER A 245 5.50 27.07 5.88
C SER A 245 5.50 26.62 7.35
N GLN A 246 4.55 25.79 7.76
CA GLN A 246 4.47 25.25 9.13
C GLN A 246 5.37 24.02 9.36
N LEU A 247 5.98 23.46 8.31
CA LEU A 247 6.84 22.26 8.39
C LEU A 247 8.33 22.58 8.65
N TYR A 248 8.74 23.86 8.58
CA TYR A 248 10.12 24.33 8.82
C TYR A 248 11.20 23.65 7.96
N LEU A 249 10.82 23.02 6.85
CA LEU A 249 11.67 22.44 5.82
C LEU A 249 11.12 22.91 4.47
N ASN A 250 11.98 23.44 3.59
CA ASN A 250 11.53 23.94 2.27
C ASN A 250 11.66 22.89 1.18
N HIS A 251 12.69 22.07 1.25
CA HIS A 251 13.00 21.12 0.20
C HIS A 251 13.90 20.02 0.75
N ILE A 252 13.65 18.81 0.29
CA ILE A 252 14.53 17.67 0.46
C ILE A 252 14.70 16.96 -0.88
N GLY A 253 15.93 16.64 -1.23
CA GLY A 253 16.26 15.93 -2.46
C GLY A 253 17.48 15.04 -2.28
N LEU A 254 17.93 14.42 -3.36
CA LEU A 254 19.13 13.57 -3.37
C LEU A 254 19.99 13.71 -4.63
N THR A 255 21.24 13.25 -4.53
CA THR A 255 22.14 12.95 -5.64
C THR A 255 22.70 11.53 -5.48
N GLY A 256 22.89 10.79 -6.58
CA GLY A 256 23.26 9.37 -6.55
C GLY A 256 22.05 8.47 -6.32
N ASP A 257 22.28 7.20 -5.98
CA ASP A 257 21.21 6.19 -5.94
C ASP A 257 20.71 5.89 -4.53
N GLY A 258 19.47 6.29 -4.27
CA GLY A 258 18.80 6.05 -3.00
C GLY A 258 17.41 6.66 -2.94
N THR A 259 16.87 6.74 -1.74
CA THR A 259 15.56 7.34 -1.47
C THR A 259 15.63 8.26 -0.26
N ILE A 260 14.71 9.20 -0.19
CA ILE A 260 14.55 10.12 0.93
C ILE A 260 13.16 10.04 1.53
N GLY A 261 13.02 10.58 2.73
CA GLY A 261 11.73 10.72 3.38
C GLY A 261 11.85 11.52 4.66
N THR A 262 10.71 11.79 5.29
CA THR A 262 10.70 12.66 6.47
C THR A 262 9.59 12.30 7.45
N GLU A 263 9.86 12.62 8.71
CA GLU A 263 8.89 12.73 9.79
C GLU A 263 9.01 14.14 10.37
N LEU A 264 8.07 15.01 9.99
CA LEU A 264 7.98 16.40 10.43
C LEU A 264 6.83 16.53 11.42
N ILE A 265 7.07 17.18 12.55
CA ILE A 265 6.09 17.29 13.65
C ILE A 265 6.12 18.71 14.19
N ALA A 266 5.08 19.50 13.93
CA ALA A 266 5.05 20.92 14.32
C ALA A 266 5.08 21.14 15.84
N THR A 267 4.56 20.19 16.62
CA THR A 267 4.55 20.27 18.10
C THR A 267 5.80 19.71 18.76
N GLY A 268 6.68 19.06 17.98
CA GLY A 268 7.97 18.55 18.42
C GLY A 268 9.08 19.58 18.18
N ASN A 269 10.08 19.59 19.06
CA ASN A 269 11.31 20.38 18.80
C ASN A 269 12.25 19.68 17.82
N THR A 270 11.86 18.53 17.25
CA THR A 270 12.73 17.65 16.49
C THR A 270 12.02 17.18 15.23
N ASN A 271 12.54 17.59 14.08
CA ASN A 271 12.17 17.09 12.76
C ASN A 271 13.23 16.10 12.30
N CYS A 272 12.82 15.05 11.59
CA CYS A 272 13.72 14.02 11.10
C CYS A 272 13.61 13.88 9.58
N VAL A 273 14.77 13.77 8.93
CA VAL A 273 14.87 13.28 7.56
C VAL A 273 15.60 11.94 7.54
N TYR A 274 15.23 11.13 6.56
CA TYR A 274 15.72 9.77 6.37
C TYR A 274 16.23 9.65 4.95
N ALA A 275 17.37 8.98 4.82
CA ALA A 275 17.98 8.61 3.56
C ALA A 275 18.18 7.09 3.59
N MET A 276 17.86 6.42 2.49
CA MET A 276 18.09 4.98 2.36
C MET A 276 18.83 4.73 1.04
N PRO A 277 20.08 4.21 1.07
CA PRO A 277 20.79 3.91 -0.17
C PRO A 277 20.08 2.81 -0.94
N ALA A 278 20.16 2.87 -2.26
CA ALA A 278 19.80 1.74 -3.12
C ALA A 278 20.76 0.56 -2.89
N GLU A 279 20.37 -0.62 -3.37
CA GLU A 279 21.28 -1.77 -3.36
C GLU A 279 22.55 -1.45 -4.16
N GLY A 280 23.73 -1.65 -3.55
CA GLY A 280 25.01 -1.33 -4.17
C GLY A 280 25.45 0.13 -4.05
N ALA A 281 24.66 1.00 -3.43
CA ALA A 281 25.02 2.40 -3.15
C ALA A 281 25.39 2.61 -1.67
N GLU A 282 26.17 3.65 -1.39
CA GLU A 282 26.52 4.10 -0.05
C GLU A 282 25.99 5.50 0.22
N PHE A 283 25.48 5.74 1.44
CA PHE A 283 25.10 7.07 1.88
C PHE A 283 26.32 7.88 2.35
N LEU A 284 26.55 9.05 1.74
CA LEU A 284 27.71 9.91 1.97
C LEU A 284 27.45 11.05 2.96
N GLY A 285 26.18 11.37 3.24
CA GLY A 285 25.79 12.39 4.20
C GLY A 285 24.70 13.34 3.72
N TRP A 286 24.22 14.16 4.65
CA TRP A 286 23.30 15.26 4.39
C TRP A 286 24.05 16.57 4.18
N TYR A 287 23.64 17.34 3.18
CA TYR A 287 24.25 18.61 2.82
C TYR A 287 23.21 19.72 2.74
N ASN A 288 23.63 20.95 3.05
CA ASN A 288 22.79 22.14 2.80
C ASN A 288 22.96 22.65 1.36
N GLN A 289 22.16 23.66 0.98
CA GLN A 289 22.22 24.29 -0.34
C GLN A 289 23.60 24.87 -0.71
N SER A 290 24.43 25.22 0.28
CA SER A 290 25.79 25.74 0.07
C SER A 290 26.84 24.62 -0.08
N GLY A 291 26.44 23.34 -0.05
CA GLY A 291 27.33 22.19 -0.11
C GLY A 291 28.07 21.89 1.20
N THR A 292 27.66 22.48 2.32
CA THR A 292 28.23 22.14 3.64
C THR A 292 27.58 20.86 4.16
N ARG A 293 28.41 19.87 4.52
CA ARG A 293 27.93 18.63 5.15
C ARG A 293 27.41 18.91 6.56
N LEU A 294 26.17 18.51 6.81
CA LEU A 294 25.46 18.70 8.08
C LEU A 294 25.49 17.44 8.96
N SER A 295 25.43 16.25 8.34
CA SER A 295 25.37 14.97 9.04
C SER A 295 25.96 13.85 8.18
N THR A 296 26.50 12.82 8.83
CA THR A 296 26.87 11.53 8.22
C THR A 296 25.89 10.42 8.57
N GLU A 297 24.92 10.69 9.45
CA GLU A 297 23.88 9.75 9.83
C GLU A 297 22.72 9.82 8.84
N ALA A 298 22.28 8.66 8.35
CA ALA A 298 21.17 8.54 7.40
C ALA A 298 19.85 9.07 7.96
N ALA A 299 19.63 8.86 9.27
CA ALA A 299 18.59 9.55 10.03
C ALA A 299 19.19 10.82 10.64
N TYR A 300 18.75 11.98 10.15
CA TYR A 300 19.22 13.28 10.64
C TYR A 300 18.09 14.05 11.31
N THR A 301 18.29 14.31 12.61
CA THR A 301 17.38 15.13 13.42
C THR A 301 17.88 16.57 13.47
N PHE A 302 16.98 17.51 13.20
CA PHE A 302 17.24 18.95 13.26
C PHE A 302 16.11 19.68 13.97
N TYR A 303 16.43 20.87 14.49
CA TYR A 303 15.47 21.72 15.20
C TYR A 303 14.70 22.60 14.22
N SER A 304 13.44 22.89 14.54
CA SER A 304 12.62 23.86 13.82
C SER A 304 13.31 25.24 13.87
N GLY A 305 13.61 25.79 12.69
CA GLY A 305 14.48 26.96 12.55
C GLY A 305 14.44 27.56 11.14
N THR A 306 15.57 28.11 10.67
CA THR A 306 15.64 28.70 9.32
C THR A 306 15.28 27.68 8.25
N PRO A 307 14.40 28.03 7.29
CA PRO A 307 14.01 27.12 6.23
C PRO A 307 15.23 26.56 5.51
N THR A 308 15.35 25.24 5.52
CA THR A 308 16.55 24.55 5.05
C THR A 308 16.21 23.72 3.82
N THR A 309 17.14 23.68 2.87
CA THR A 309 17.18 22.70 1.79
C THR A 309 18.16 21.62 2.22
N LEU A 310 17.73 20.36 2.20
CA LEU A 310 18.55 19.20 2.57
C LEU A 310 18.73 18.30 1.36
N ILE A 311 19.98 18.02 1.00
CA ILE A 311 20.33 17.11 -0.10
C ILE A 311 21.04 15.91 0.50
N ALA A 312 20.47 14.72 0.30
CA ALA A 312 21.14 13.45 0.59
C ALA A 312 22.12 13.13 -0.54
N HIS A 313 23.38 12.85 -0.21
CA HIS A 313 24.34 12.39 -1.21
C HIS A 313 24.55 10.89 -1.05
N PHE A 314 24.48 10.18 -2.15
CA PHE A 314 24.81 8.76 -2.28
C PHE A 314 25.92 8.58 -3.30
N THR A 315 26.57 7.42 -3.29
CA THR A 315 27.28 6.95 -4.48
C THR A 315 26.27 6.52 -5.54
N GLU A 316 26.72 6.39 -6.79
CA GLU A 316 25.99 5.58 -7.76
C GLU A 316 25.98 4.13 -7.27
N ALA A 317 24.87 3.44 -7.45
CA ALA A 317 24.79 2.02 -7.22
C ALA A 317 25.71 1.32 -8.21
N VAL A 318 26.63 0.52 -7.71
CA VAL A 318 27.31 -0.45 -8.57
C VAL A 318 26.32 -1.59 -8.74
N PRO A 319 25.81 -1.87 -9.96
CA PRO A 319 24.90 -2.99 -10.17
C PRO A 319 25.54 -4.26 -9.60
N PRO A 320 24.81 -5.12 -8.88
CA PRO A 320 25.34 -6.41 -8.49
C PRO A 320 25.83 -7.09 -9.76
N ALA A 321 27.12 -7.44 -9.77
CA ALA A 321 27.81 -7.94 -10.94
C ALA A 321 26.99 -9.10 -11.55
N LEU A 322 26.44 -8.87 -12.74
CA LEU A 322 25.46 -9.76 -13.34
C LEU A 322 26.20 -11.03 -13.78
N MET A 323 25.74 -12.21 -13.34
CA MET A 323 26.42 -13.46 -13.67
C MET A 323 26.44 -13.63 -15.20
N GLY A 324 27.65 -13.69 -15.76
CA GLY A 324 27.89 -13.75 -17.19
C GLY A 324 28.16 -12.41 -17.88
N ASP A 325 27.97 -11.27 -17.21
CA ASP A 325 28.36 -9.93 -17.67
C ASP A 325 29.80 -9.67 -17.21
N VAL A 326 30.77 -9.95 -18.08
CA VAL A 326 32.20 -9.93 -17.74
C VAL A 326 32.87 -8.60 -18.11
N ASP A 327 32.19 -7.70 -18.83
CA ASP A 327 32.66 -6.34 -19.08
C ASP A 327 31.91 -5.24 -18.31
N PHE A 328 30.91 -5.64 -17.52
CA PHE A 328 30.13 -4.83 -16.58
C PHE A 328 29.36 -3.70 -17.26
N ASP A 329 28.88 -3.93 -18.49
CA ASP A 329 28.05 -2.96 -19.20
C ASP A 329 26.55 -3.06 -18.83
N GLY A 330 26.19 -4.07 -18.03
CA GLY A 330 24.86 -4.29 -17.49
C GLY A 330 24.00 -5.26 -18.30
N ASP A 331 24.48 -5.76 -19.43
CA ASP A 331 23.83 -6.77 -20.26
C ASP A 331 24.66 -8.07 -20.29
N VAL A 332 24.01 -9.23 -20.48
CA VAL A 332 24.72 -10.49 -20.77
C VAL A 332 24.54 -10.80 -22.25
N ASP A 333 25.56 -10.53 -23.05
CA ASP A 333 25.49 -10.62 -24.50
C ASP A 333 26.61 -11.49 -25.13
N ILE A 334 26.75 -11.42 -26.46
CA ILE A 334 27.73 -12.22 -27.20
C ILE A 334 29.17 -11.72 -26.94
N THR A 335 29.32 -10.43 -26.64
CA THR A 335 30.57 -9.77 -26.28
C THR A 335 31.15 -10.41 -25.02
N ASP A 336 30.32 -10.65 -24.01
CA ASP A 336 30.73 -11.33 -22.78
C ASP A 336 31.21 -12.76 -23.03
N ALA A 337 30.45 -13.52 -23.82
CA ALA A 337 30.81 -14.87 -24.19
C ALA A 337 32.15 -14.90 -24.94
N LEU A 338 32.40 -13.91 -25.81
CA LEU A 338 33.64 -13.79 -26.56
C LEU A 338 34.82 -13.40 -25.66
N LEU A 339 34.64 -12.48 -24.72
CA LEU A 339 35.65 -12.11 -23.73
C LEU A 339 35.99 -13.31 -22.83
N THR A 340 34.98 -14.03 -22.37
CA THR A 340 35.12 -15.24 -21.55
C THR A 340 35.88 -16.34 -22.31
N MET A 341 35.56 -16.55 -23.59
CA MET A 341 36.28 -17.49 -24.46
C MET A 341 37.75 -17.07 -24.65
N ARG A 342 38.00 -15.78 -24.87
CA ARG A 342 39.39 -15.26 -24.99
C ARG A 342 40.17 -15.45 -23.69
N CYS A 343 39.54 -15.28 -22.54
CA CYS A 343 40.15 -15.57 -21.23
C CYS A 343 40.45 -17.06 -21.06
N ALA A 344 39.48 -17.94 -21.37
CA ALA A 344 39.64 -19.39 -21.31
C ALA A 344 40.75 -19.92 -22.24
N MET A 345 40.99 -19.24 -23.37
CA MET A 345 42.09 -19.53 -24.30
C MET A 345 43.44 -18.92 -23.88
N GLY A 346 43.49 -18.17 -22.78
CA GLY A 346 44.69 -17.49 -22.29
C GLY A 346 45.12 -16.28 -23.14
N ILE A 347 44.22 -15.74 -23.97
CA ILE A 347 44.47 -14.58 -24.84
C ILE A 347 44.43 -13.28 -24.01
N ILE A 348 43.56 -13.25 -23.00
CA ILE A 348 43.44 -12.16 -22.02
C ILE A 348 43.40 -12.74 -20.61
N THR A 349 43.59 -11.89 -19.61
CA THR A 349 43.50 -12.27 -18.19
C THR A 349 42.41 -11.44 -17.54
N PHE A 350 41.46 -12.11 -16.91
CA PHE A 350 40.40 -11.48 -16.15
C PHE A 350 40.87 -11.01 -14.77
N THR A 351 40.27 -9.94 -14.27
CA THR A 351 40.39 -9.54 -12.86
C THR A 351 39.67 -10.56 -11.96
N ALA A 352 39.86 -10.47 -10.64
CA ALA A 352 39.15 -11.33 -9.69
C ALA A 352 37.62 -11.15 -9.77
N GLU A 353 37.15 -9.93 -10.03
CA GLU A 353 35.73 -9.60 -10.20
C GLU A 353 35.16 -10.21 -11.47
N GLN A 354 35.88 -10.09 -12.60
CA GLN A 354 35.49 -10.72 -13.87
C GLN A 354 35.49 -12.24 -13.81
N ILE A 355 36.40 -12.84 -13.03
CA ILE A 355 36.38 -14.28 -12.77
C ILE A 355 35.15 -14.68 -11.96
N ALA A 356 34.74 -13.88 -10.98
CA ALA A 356 33.60 -14.18 -10.11
C ALA A 356 32.26 -14.17 -10.86
N VAL A 357 32.06 -13.27 -11.82
CA VAL A 357 30.85 -13.24 -12.68
C VAL A 357 30.96 -14.14 -13.90
N GLY A 358 32.16 -14.38 -14.41
CA GLY A 358 32.40 -15.22 -15.58
C GLY A 358 32.42 -16.71 -15.29
N ASP A 359 32.49 -17.14 -14.03
CA ASP A 359 32.43 -18.55 -13.59
C ASP A 359 30.97 -18.98 -13.38
N MET A 360 30.32 -19.35 -14.48
CA MET A 360 28.88 -19.63 -14.51
C MET A 360 28.51 -20.94 -13.81
N ASP A 361 29.44 -21.89 -13.71
CA ASP A 361 29.23 -23.20 -13.10
C ASP A 361 29.77 -23.33 -11.66
N GLY A 362 30.45 -22.30 -11.16
CA GLY A 362 30.98 -22.23 -9.79
C GLY A 362 32.19 -23.15 -9.56
N SER A 363 32.92 -23.49 -10.61
CA SER A 363 34.11 -24.36 -10.55
C SER A 363 35.33 -23.65 -9.94
N GLY A 364 35.28 -22.33 -9.78
CA GLY A 364 36.36 -21.46 -9.34
C GLY A 364 37.31 -21.04 -10.47
N ALA A 365 36.99 -21.35 -11.74
CA ALA A 365 37.82 -21.01 -12.88
C ALA A 365 37.02 -20.80 -14.17
N VAL A 366 37.22 -19.63 -14.80
CA VAL A 366 36.62 -19.31 -16.10
C VAL A 366 37.22 -20.16 -17.21
N ASN A 367 36.37 -20.96 -17.85
CA ASN A 367 36.74 -21.88 -18.91
C ASN A 367 35.74 -21.85 -20.09
N VAL A 368 35.96 -22.71 -21.09
CA VAL A 368 35.13 -22.74 -22.31
C VAL A 368 33.68 -23.08 -22.01
N THR A 369 33.42 -23.86 -20.95
CA THR A 369 32.08 -24.23 -20.50
C THR A 369 31.30 -22.99 -20.08
N ASP A 370 31.93 -22.09 -19.34
CA ASP A 370 31.32 -20.84 -18.90
C ASP A 370 31.00 -19.93 -20.08
N ALA A 371 31.93 -19.78 -21.03
CA ALA A 371 31.70 -18.99 -22.24
C ALA A 371 30.48 -19.50 -23.04
N VAL A 372 30.26 -20.82 -23.07
CA VAL A 372 29.09 -21.42 -23.71
C VAL A 372 27.81 -21.17 -22.89
N MET A 373 27.88 -21.20 -21.57
CA MET A 373 26.74 -20.88 -20.69
C MET A 373 26.31 -19.42 -20.85
N ILE A 374 27.28 -18.48 -20.88
CA ILE A 374 27.04 -17.06 -21.14
C ILE A 374 26.40 -16.87 -22.53
N LEU A 375 26.94 -17.50 -23.56
CA LEU A 375 26.38 -17.42 -24.92
C LEU A 375 24.94 -17.94 -24.99
N ARG A 376 24.64 -19.02 -24.26
CA ARG A 376 23.27 -19.57 -24.19
C ARG A 376 22.32 -18.64 -23.45
N ALA A 377 22.77 -18.03 -22.36
CA ALA A 377 22.02 -17.01 -21.62
C ALA A 377 21.73 -15.80 -22.51
N ALA A 378 22.72 -15.27 -23.22
CA ALA A 378 22.60 -14.17 -24.18
C ALA A 378 21.59 -14.44 -25.32
N MET A 379 21.45 -15.71 -25.72
CA MET A 379 20.48 -16.13 -26.75
C MET A 379 19.09 -16.49 -26.19
N GLY A 380 18.89 -16.45 -24.86
CA GLY A 380 17.64 -16.86 -24.21
C GLY A 380 17.36 -18.37 -24.27
N ILE A 381 18.40 -19.20 -24.40
CA ILE A 381 18.28 -20.65 -24.55
C ILE A 381 18.71 -21.34 -23.24
N GLY A 382 17.76 -21.51 -22.32
CA GLY A 382 17.93 -22.23 -21.04
C GLY A 382 18.43 -23.66 -21.19
#